data_AF-A0A0K0DLF7-F1
#
_entry.id   AF-A0A0K0DLF7-F1
#
_cell.length_a   1.000
_cell.length_b   1.000
_cell.length_c   1.000
_cell.angle_alpha   90.00
_cell.angle_beta   90.00
_cell.angle_gamma   90.00
#
_symmetry.space_group_name_H-M   'P 1'
#
loop_
_entity.id
_entity.type
_entity.pdbx_description
1 polymer ?
#
loop_
_entity_poly.entity_id
_entity_poly.type
_entity_poly.pdbx_seq_one_letter_code
_entity_poly.pdbx_strand_id
1 'polypeptide(L)'
;MSYGRFLPVPLGRWEKGLCWFIWITHSAAAFVIAIVVSRTKLKRNQFWLSESSYIEDAKMDLTDVEWLHFRNTVSREVIDHCLHSVIFFSVIRFVAAEWVKVALSVVGLLIQIHMTSLQCILIITAVSIVVTTLSIYTRNNAIPWVLCLSVVIKGTAVFPFTNSNLRHYLEFNAYMYGAIKILNFCLYMCKNKELKYADIWKEHLAYMGYLPYSSTLIVLFEDFSVQLDKRLNNPAAVIDTAHLRWGTAFAQIIGKVKINPAMKKAKEPRR
;
A
#
# COMPACT_ATOMS: atom_id res chain seq x y z
N MET A 1 -34.05 -4.49 -16.38
CA MET A 1 -32.84 -4.05 -17.10
C MET A 1 -31.67 -4.90 -16.66
N SER A 2 -31.15 -5.73 -17.58
CA SER A 2 -30.00 -6.61 -17.33
C SER A 2 -28.74 -5.75 -17.25
N TYR A 3 -28.12 -5.68 -16.08
CA TYR A 3 -26.77 -5.14 -15.96
C TYR A 3 -25.84 -6.06 -16.72
N GLY A 4 -25.33 -5.59 -17.87
CA GLY A 4 -24.22 -6.23 -18.56
C GLY A 4 -23.05 -6.33 -17.61
N ARG A 5 -22.92 -7.49 -16.94
CA ARG A 5 -21.70 -7.88 -16.24
C ARG A 5 -20.60 -7.81 -17.30
N PHE A 6 -19.67 -6.88 -17.13
CA PHE A 6 -18.30 -7.11 -17.57
C PHE A 6 -17.83 -8.36 -16.82
N LEU A 7 -18.15 -9.54 -17.37
CA LEU A 7 -17.46 -10.77 -17.06
C LEU A 7 -16.13 -10.62 -17.76
N PRO A 8 -15.00 -10.38 -17.05
CA PRO A 8 -13.70 -10.41 -17.70
C PRO A 8 -13.59 -11.78 -18.36
N VAL A 9 -13.58 -11.79 -19.70
CA VAL A 9 -13.34 -13.00 -20.48
C VAL A 9 -12.04 -13.60 -19.94
N PRO A 10 -12.02 -14.88 -19.58
CA PRO A 10 -10.80 -15.49 -19.05
C PRO A 10 -9.70 -15.35 -20.10
N LEU A 11 -8.75 -14.46 -19.83
CA LEU A 11 -7.61 -14.20 -20.70
C LEU A 11 -6.85 -15.51 -20.95
N GLY A 12 -6.44 -15.73 -22.19
CA GLY A 12 -5.56 -16.82 -22.57
C GLY A 12 -4.24 -16.76 -21.78
N ARG A 13 -3.52 -17.87 -21.66
CA ARG A 13 -2.25 -17.92 -20.88
C ARG A 13 -1.25 -16.85 -21.33
N TRP A 14 -1.14 -16.63 -22.64
CA TRP A 14 -0.26 -15.60 -23.21
C TRP A 14 -0.74 -14.17 -22.92
N GLU A 15 -2.04 -13.93 -23.01
CA GLU A 15 -2.63 -12.62 -22.72
C GLU A 15 -2.49 -12.27 -21.23
N LYS A 16 -2.67 -13.25 -20.34
CA LYS A 16 -2.36 -13.11 -18.91
C LYS A 16 -0.89 -12.76 -18.69
N GLY A 17 0.01 -13.47 -19.37
CA GLY A 17 1.44 -13.20 -19.32
C GLY A 17 1.78 -11.78 -19.79
N LEU A 18 1.16 -11.33 -20.88
CA LEU A 18 1.33 -9.98 -21.42
C LEU A 18 0.73 -8.92 -20.49
N CYS A 19 -0.47 -9.12 -19.94
CA CYS A 19 -1.06 -8.21 -18.96
C CYS A 19 -0.18 -8.07 -17.73
N TRP A 20 0.36 -9.18 -17.21
CA TRP A 20 1.31 -9.15 -16.09
C TRP A 20 2.59 -8.44 -16.47
N PHE A 21 3.16 -8.71 -17.65
CA PHE A 21 4.36 -8.05 -18.12
C PHE A 21 4.15 -6.55 -18.25
N ILE A 22 3.06 -6.11 -18.89
CA ILE A 22 2.68 -4.70 -19.01
C ILE A 22 2.48 -4.09 -17.63
N TRP A 23 1.76 -4.75 -16.73
CA TRP A 23 1.53 -4.24 -15.37
C TRP A 23 2.83 -4.11 -14.59
N ILE A 24 3.67 -5.15 -14.56
CA ILE A 24 4.98 -5.13 -13.89
C ILE A 24 5.88 -4.07 -14.49
N THR A 25 5.99 -3.99 -15.82
CA THR A 25 6.84 -2.99 -16.49
C THR A 25 6.31 -1.59 -16.31
N HIS A 26 5.00 -1.37 -16.31
CA HIS A 26 4.39 -0.07 -16.06
C HIS A 26 4.59 0.36 -14.61
N SER A 27 4.35 -0.52 -13.63
CA SER A 27 4.64 -0.25 -12.22
C SER A 27 6.13 -0.01 -11.99
N ALA A 28 7.00 -0.86 -12.53
CA ALA A 28 8.45 -0.68 -12.43
C ALA A 28 8.91 0.61 -13.12
N ALA A 29 8.38 0.95 -14.29
CA ALA A 29 8.67 2.19 -14.98
C ALA A 29 8.17 3.39 -14.19
N ALA A 30 6.99 3.33 -13.58
CA ALA A 30 6.49 4.39 -12.71
C ALA A 30 7.41 4.59 -11.49
N PHE A 31 7.85 3.51 -10.85
CA PHE A 31 8.83 3.57 -9.76
C PHE A 31 10.19 4.08 -10.23
N VAL A 32 10.69 3.63 -11.37
CA VAL A 32 11.95 4.09 -11.95
C VAL A 32 11.85 5.56 -12.33
N ILE A 33 10.76 6.00 -12.95
CA ILE A 33 10.50 7.41 -13.27
C ILE A 33 10.42 8.20 -11.97
N ALA A 34 9.71 7.75 -10.94
CA ALA A 34 9.68 8.41 -9.64
C ALA A 34 11.08 8.51 -9.00
N ILE A 35 11.90 7.46 -9.09
CA ILE A 35 13.28 7.45 -8.59
C ILE A 35 14.18 8.36 -9.45
N VAL A 36 14.04 8.34 -10.76
CA VAL A 36 14.83 9.14 -11.69
C VAL A 36 14.44 10.61 -11.55
N VAL A 37 13.17 10.95 -11.58
CA VAL A 37 12.61 12.30 -11.36
C VAL A 37 12.99 12.83 -9.98
N SER A 38 12.90 12.01 -8.93
CA SER A 38 13.37 12.40 -7.58
C SER A 38 14.90 12.62 -7.51
N ARG A 39 15.65 12.14 -8.51
CA ARG A 39 17.11 12.33 -8.69
C ARG A 39 17.49 13.32 -9.80
N THR A 40 16.58 13.74 -10.69
CA THR A 40 16.92 14.61 -11.83
C THR A 40 16.75 16.07 -11.44
N LYS A 41 17.74 16.91 -11.79
CA LYS A 41 17.66 18.37 -11.59
C LYS A 41 16.52 18.93 -12.47
N LEU A 42 15.45 19.43 -11.86
CA LEU A 42 14.35 20.11 -12.53
C LEU A 42 14.86 21.39 -13.20
N LYS A 43 15.00 21.38 -14.52
CA LYS A 43 15.63 22.49 -15.27
C LYS A 43 14.72 23.68 -15.55
N ARG A 44 13.39 23.60 -15.37
CA ARG A 44 12.46 24.57 -16.00
C ARG A 44 11.67 25.49 -15.05
N ASN A 45 11.62 25.22 -13.75
CA ASN A 45 10.89 26.06 -12.77
C ASN A 45 11.79 26.49 -11.60
N GLN A 46 12.92 27.15 -11.89
CA GLN A 46 13.95 27.46 -10.89
C GLN A 46 13.61 28.59 -9.91
N PHE A 47 12.50 29.31 -10.12
CA PHE A 47 12.11 30.44 -9.27
C PHE A 47 11.68 30.04 -7.85
N TRP A 48 11.24 28.78 -7.67
CA TRP A 48 10.75 28.25 -6.39
C TRP A 48 11.72 27.29 -5.70
N LEU A 49 12.96 27.16 -6.22
CA LEU A 49 13.91 26.16 -5.78
C LEU A 49 15.02 26.78 -4.89
N SER A 50 15.37 26.13 -3.78
CA SER A 50 16.51 26.46 -2.91
C SER A 50 17.73 25.58 -3.20
N GLU A 51 18.92 26.03 -2.82
CA GLU A 51 20.16 25.26 -3.00
C GLU A 51 20.12 23.95 -2.19
N SER A 52 20.56 22.85 -2.81
CA SER A 52 20.57 21.52 -2.22
C SER A 52 21.72 21.37 -1.23
N SER A 53 21.43 20.90 -0.03
CA SER A 53 22.45 20.57 0.98
C SER A 53 23.18 19.24 0.72
N TYR A 54 22.83 18.51 -0.35
CA TYR A 54 23.30 17.15 -0.60
C TYR A 54 24.21 17.02 -1.82
N ILE A 55 24.04 17.88 -2.83
CA ILE A 55 24.77 17.85 -4.08
C ILE A 55 25.11 19.29 -4.42
N GLU A 56 26.40 19.62 -4.45
CA GLU A 56 26.87 20.93 -4.91
C GLU A 56 26.25 21.26 -6.28
N ASP A 57 25.78 22.51 -6.42
CA ASP A 57 25.14 23.06 -7.60
C ASP A 57 23.78 22.45 -7.99
N ALA A 58 23.11 21.73 -7.10
CA ALA A 58 21.74 21.25 -7.32
C ALA A 58 20.70 22.17 -6.67
N LYS A 59 19.61 22.47 -7.37
CA LYS A 59 18.46 23.20 -6.81
C LYS A 59 17.32 22.23 -6.46
N MET A 60 16.69 22.41 -5.30
CA MET A 60 15.56 21.59 -4.83
C MET A 60 14.29 22.44 -4.66
N ASP A 61 13.14 21.87 -4.99
CA ASP A 61 11.86 22.49 -4.65
C ASP A 61 11.58 22.21 -3.18
N LEU A 62 11.58 23.28 -2.37
CA LEU A 62 11.24 23.20 -0.94
C LEU A 62 9.74 23.36 -0.69
N THR A 63 8.96 23.72 -1.71
CA THR A 63 7.52 23.93 -1.56
C THR A 63 6.74 22.62 -1.49
N ASP A 64 7.30 21.53 -2.05
CA ASP A 64 6.71 20.19 -1.96
C ASP A 64 7.41 19.34 -0.89
N VAL A 65 7.09 19.66 0.37
CA VAL A 65 7.53 18.92 1.55
C VAL A 65 7.11 17.45 1.48
N GLU A 66 5.97 17.15 0.83
CA GLU A 66 5.49 15.79 0.60
C GLU A 66 6.46 15.00 -0.29
N TRP A 67 6.93 15.59 -1.39
CA TRP A 67 7.90 14.96 -2.29
C TRP A 67 9.25 14.68 -1.61
N LEU A 68 9.70 15.58 -0.73
CA LEU A 68 10.91 15.37 0.06
C LEU A 68 10.74 14.15 1.00
N HIS A 69 9.60 14.04 1.67
CA HIS A 69 9.33 12.91 2.54
C HIS A 69 9.16 11.59 1.77
N PHE A 70 8.48 11.63 0.62
CA PHE A 70 8.34 10.46 -0.26
C PHE A 70 9.70 9.93 -0.72
N ARG A 71 10.59 10.81 -1.22
CA ARG A 71 11.93 10.41 -1.69
C ARG A 71 12.76 9.74 -0.60
N ASN A 72 12.64 10.20 0.64
CA ASN A 72 13.36 9.63 1.78
C ASN A 72 12.81 8.26 2.20
N THR A 73 11.57 7.94 1.82
CA THR A 73 10.84 6.78 2.31
C THR A 73 10.67 5.70 1.23
N VAL A 74 10.69 6.05 -0.05
CA VAL A 74 10.36 5.16 -1.19
C VAL A 74 11.17 3.85 -1.20
N SER A 75 12.47 3.87 -0.88
CA SER A 75 13.27 2.65 -0.87
C SER A 75 12.85 1.69 0.26
N ARG A 76 12.46 2.24 1.40
CA ARG A 76 11.97 1.47 2.54
C ARG A 76 10.56 0.97 2.27
N GLU A 77 9.70 1.79 1.69
CA GLU A 77 8.37 1.37 1.23
C GLU A 77 8.46 0.16 0.32
N VAL A 78 9.34 0.17 -0.69
CA VAL A 78 9.51 -0.98 -1.60
C VAL A 78 9.91 -2.25 -0.83
N ILE A 79 10.84 -2.15 0.12
CA ILE A 79 11.26 -3.30 0.94
C ILE A 79 10.08 -3.82 1.78
N ASP A 80 9.35 -2.93 2.44
CA ASP A 80 8.23 -3.29 3.29
C ASP A 80 7.07 -3.92 2.48
N HIS A 81 6.85 -3.45 1.25
CA HIS A 81 5.88 -4.04 0.31
C HIS A 81 6.30 -5.43 -0.18
N CYS A 82 7.59 -5.62 -0.48
CA CYS A 82 8.13 -6.94 -0.79
C CYS A 82 7.96 -7.89 0.40
N LEU A 83 8.29 -7.44 1.61
CA LEU A 83 8.13 -8.20 2.84
C LEU A 83 6.66 -8.59 3.07
N HIS A 84 5.74 -7.62 2.95
CA HIS A 84 4.32 -7.89 3.05
C HIS A 84 3.83 -8.90 2.02
N SER A 85 4.29 -8.82 0.77
CA SER A 85 3.91 -9.76 -0.29
C SER A 85 4.36 -11.18 0.02
N VAL A 86 5.61 -11.35 0.50
CA VAL A 86 6.16 -12.65 0.91
C VAL A 86 5.38 -13.22 2.09
N ILE A 87 5.10 -12.39 3.09
CA ILE A 87 4.37 -12.80 4.28
C ILE A 87 2.91 -13.14 3.95
N PHE A 88 2.23 -12.32 3.15
CA PHE A 88 0.87 -12.55 2.69
C PHE A 88 0.76 -13.90 1.95
N PHE A 89 1.70 -14.18 1.05
CA PHE A 89 1.78 -15.46 0.36
C PHE A 89 2.01 -16.63 1.33
N SER A 90 2.90 -16.44 2.30
CA SER A 90 3.22 -17.46 3.31
C SER A 90 2.02 -17.79 4.18
N VAL A 91 1.26 -16.79 4.63
CA VAL A 91 0.03 -16.98 5.41
C VAL A 91 -1.00 -17.76 4.60
N ILE A 92 -1.25 -17.37 3.34
CA ILE A 92 -2.19 -18.11 2.46
C ILE A 92 -1.75 -19.55 2.25
N ARG A 93 -0.44 -19.81 2.16
CA ARG A 93 0.08 -21.14 1.84
C ARG A 93 0.11 -22.10 3.02
N PHE A 94 0.43 -21.59 4.21
CA PHE A 94 0.78 -22.42 5.38
C PHE A 94 -0.25 -22.37 6.51
N VAL A 95 -1.15 -21.38 6.54
CA VAL A 95 -2.21 -21.31 7.56
C VAL A 95 -3.44 -22.10 7.08
N ALA A 96 -4.07 -22.83 7.99
CA ALA A 96 -5.30 -23.56 7.70
C ALA A 96 -6.43 -22.60 7.26
N ALA A 97 -7.21 -23.00 6.25
CA ALA A 97 -8.17 -22.13 5.56
C ALA A 97 -9.13 -21.38 6.49
N GLU A 98 -9.57 -22.01 7.59
CA GLU A 98 -10.46 -21.44 8.60
C GLU A 98 -9.85 -20.24 9.36
N TRP A 99 -8.51 -20.21 9.48
CA TRP A 99 -7.75 -19.19 10.21
C TRP A 99 -7.09 -18.16 9.31
N VAL A 100 -7.01 -18.39 7.99
CA VAL A 100 -6.24 -17.52 7.08
C VAL A 100 -6.66 -16.05 7.18
N LYS A 101 -7.96 -15.74 7.20
CA LYS A 101 -8.45 -14.35 7.27
C LYS A 101 -8.03 -13.65 8.57
N VAL A 102 -8.10 -14.37 9.70
CA VAL A 102 -7.67 -13.84 11.00
C VAL A 102 -6.15 -13.68 11.04
N ALA A 103 -5.40 -14.66 10.54
CA ALA A 103 -3.93 -14.58 10.46
C ALA A 103 -3.48 -13.41 9.57
N LEU A 104 -4.11 -13.20 8.41
CA LEU A 104 -3.86 -12.05 7.54
C LEU A 104 -4.14 -10.73 8.24
N SER A 105 -5.21 -10.65 9.04
CA SER A 105 -5.49 -9.46 9.85
C SER A 105 -4.39 -9.19 10.88
N VAL A 106 -4.02 -10.21 11.68
CA VAL A 106 -3.02 -10.04 12.75
C VAL A 106 -1.66 -9.66 12.16
N VAL A 107 -1.22 -10.40 11.16
CA VAL A 107 0.08 -10.18 10.52
C VAL A 107 0.10 -8.86 9.76
N GLY A 108 -0.97 -8.51 9.07
CA GLY A 108 -1.13 -7.21 8.42
C GLY A 108 -1.05 -6.04 9.41
N LEU A 109 -1.71 -6.16 10.57
CA LEU A 109 -1.61 -5.16 11.64
C LEU A 109 -0.18 -5.04 12.18
N LEU A 110 0.53 -6.14 12.39
CA LEU A 110 1.92 -6.11 12.85
C LEU A 110 2.84 -5.41 11.85
N ILE A 111 2.67 -5.65 10.55
CA ILE A 111 3.44 -4.98 9.50
C ILE A 111 3.09 -3.49 9.45
N GLN A 112 1.81 -3.14 9.56
CA GLN A 112 1.39 -1.74 9.63
C GLN A 112 2.02 -1.02 10.82
N ILE A 113 2.02 -1.62 12.02
CA ILE A 113 2.70 -1.07 13.21
C ILE A 113 4.20 -0.90 12.96
N HIS A 114 4.84 -1.85 12.28
CA HIS A 114 6.26 -1.76 11.92
C HIS A 114 6.56 -0.58 10.99
N MET A 115 5.71 -0.38 9.97
CA MET A 115 5.91 0.66 8.95
C MET A 115 5.60 2.06 9.49
N THR A 116 4.51 2.21 10.25
CA THR A 116 4.02 3.50 10.72
C THR A 116 4.42 3.70 12.18
N SER A 117 3.46 3.55 13.09
CA SER A 117 3.63 3.55 14.53
C SER A 117 2.41 2.89 15.19
N LEU A 118 2.61 2.40 16.42
CA LEU A 118 1.50 1.85 17.20
C LEU A 118 0.38 2.88 17.40
N GLN A 119 0.73 4.15 17.66
CA GLN A 119 -0.22 5.22 17.87
C GLN A 119 -1.10 5.45 16.64
N CYS A 120 -0.50 5.49 15.44
CA CYS A 120 -1.24 5.64 14.18
C CYS A 120 -2.28 4.51 14.00
N ILE A 121 -1.87 3.26 14.23
CA ILE A 121 -2.76 2.10 14.05
C ILE A 121 -3.88 2.08 15.09
N LEU A 122 -3.60 2.46 16.34
CA LEU A 122 -4.64 2.58 17.37
C LEU A 122 -5.69 3.63 17.01
N ILE A 123 -5.26 4.79 16.50
CA ILE A 123 -6.17 5.88 16.08
C ILE A 123 -7.03 5.43 14.90
N ILE A 124 -6.43 4.86 13.84
CA ILE A 124 -7.18 4.36 12.68
C ILE A 124 -8.16 3.25 13.09
N THR A 125 -7.75 2.38 14.01
CA THR A 125 -8.62 1.31 14.52
C THR A 125 -9.82 1.89 15.28
N ALA A 126 -9.59 2.88 16.14
CA ALA A 126 -10.67 3.57 16.86
C ALA A 126 -11.64 4.27 15.89
N VAL A 127 -11.12 5.00 14.90
CA VAL A 127 -11.94 5.62 13.84
C VAL A 127 -12.73 4.56 13.07
N SER A 128 -12.09 3.45 12.68
CA SER A 128 -12.75 2.34 11.98
C SER A 128 -13.90 1.77 12.77
N ILE A 129 -13.71 1.49 14.07
CA ILE A 129 -14.76 0.97 14.96
C ILE A 129 -15.93 1.94 15.03
N VAL A 130 -15.68 3.23 15.27
CA VAL A 130 -16.73 4.25 15.41
C VAL A 130 -17.54 4.38 14.12
N VAL A 131 -16.86 4.60 12.99
CA VAL A 131 -17.53 4.83 11.70
C VAL A 131 -18.28 3.58 11.26
N THR A 132 -17.68 2.39 11.41
CA THR A 132 -18.30 1.12 11.06
C THR A 132 -19.55 0.86 11.90
N THR A 133 -19.47 1.04 13.22
CA THR A 133 -20.61 0.84 14.12
C THR A 133 -21.77 1.78 13.78
N LEU A 134 -21.48 3.08 13.60
CA LEU A 134 -22.51 4.05 13.22
C LEU A 134 -23.12 3.73 11.84
N SER A 135 -22.31 3.32 10.87
CA SER A 135 -22.78 2.99 9.52
C SER A 135 -23.65 1.73 9.49
N ILE A 136 -23.31 0.71 10.29
CA ILE A 136 -24.10 -0.52 10.43
C ILE A 136 -25.42 -0.24 11.13
N TYR A 137 -25.41 0.60 12.18
CA TYR A 137 -26.60 0.93 12.95
C TYR A 137 -27.59 1.77 12.14
N THR A 138 -27.10 2.82 11.49
CA THR A 138 -27.96 3.78 10.78
C THR A 138 -28.28 3.38 9.34
N ARG A 139 -27.43 2.56 8.71
CA ARG A 139 -27.50 2.19 7.29
C ARG A 139 -27.65 3.38 6.34
N ASN A 140 -27.12 4.54 6.74
CA ASN A 140 -27.16 5.78 5.97
C ASN A 140 -25.77 6.08 5.38
N ASN A 141 -25.70 6.23 4.06
CA ASN A 141 -24.46 6.54 3.34
C ASN A 141 -23.83 7.87 3.76
N ALA A 142 -24.61 8.85 4.22
CA ALA A 142 -24.11 10.17 4.58
C ALA A 142 -23.12 10.12 5.76
N ILE A 143 -23.33 9.21 6.72
CA ILE A 143 -22.52 9.09 7.93
C ILE A 143 -21.06 8.73 7.61
N PRO A 144 -20.76 7.62 6.91
CA PRO A 144 -19.38 7.28 6.60
C PRO A 144 -18.72 8.32 5.69
N TRP A 145 -19.47 8.94 4.76
CA TRP A 145 -18.97 10.05 3.94
C TRP A 145 -18.50 11.23 4.79
N VAL A 146 -19.38 11.77 5.65
CA VAL A 146 -19.07 12.94 6.48
C VAL A 146 -17.89 12.65 7.41
N LEU A 147 -17.89 11.50 8.09
CA LEU A 147 -16.85 11.16 9.06
C LEU A 147 -15.50 10.90 8.38
N CYS A 148 -15.45 10.07 7.34
CA CYS A 148 -14.18 9.74 6.66
C CYS A 148 -13.64 10.94 5.88
N LEU A 149 -14.50 11.74 5.23
CA LEU A 149 -14.06 12.95 4.54
C LEU A 149 -13.53 14.00 5.53
N SER A 150 -14.15 14.13 6.71
CA SER A 150 -13.63 15.00 7.77
C SER A 150 -12.22 14.58 8.19
N VAL A 151 -11.97 13.26 8.30
CA VAL A 151 -10.63 12.74 8.58
C VAL A 151 -9.64 13.06 7.46
N VAL A 152 -10.03 12.92 6.19
CA VAL A 152 -9.14 13.25 5.06
C VAL A 152 -8.82 14.76 5.02
N ILE A 153 -9.81 15.62 5.23
CA ILE A 153 -9.63 17.08 5.14
C ILE A 153 -8.88 17.65 6.36
N LYS A 154 -9.20 17.17 7.57
CA LYS A 154 -8.67 17.76 8.83
C LYS A 154 -7.63 16.88 9.51
N GLY A 155 -7.36 15.67 9.02
CA GLY A 155 -6.50 14.70 9.67
C GLY A 155 -5.09 15.21 9.94
N THR A 156 -4.52 15.98 9.01
CA THR A 156 -3.19 16.59 9.15
C THR A 156 -3.10 17.61 10.29
N ALA A 157 -4.21 18.26 10.64
CA ALA A 157 -4.27 19.24 11.73
C ALA A 157 -4.63 18.60 13.10
N VAL A 158 -5.24 17.42 13.09
CA VAL A 158 -5.81 16.79 14.29
C VAL A 158 -4.98 15.62 14.77
N PHE A 159 -4.42 14.83 13.86
CA PHE A 159 -3.73 13.61 14.24
C PHE A 159 -2.29 13.88 14.64
N PRO A 160 -1.80 13.16 15.66
CA PRO A 160 -0.39 13.20 16.04
C PRO A 160 0.42 12.46 14.98
N PHE A 161 1.31 13.18 14.32
CA PHE A 161 2.33 12.62 13.44
C PHE A 161 3.65 12.54 14.18
N THR A 162 4.40 11.47 13.91
CA THR A 162 5.76 11.34 14.40
C THR A 162 6.66 12.36 13.68
N ASN A 163 7.54 13.04 14.42
CA ASN A 163 8.54 13.98 13.88
C ASN A 163 9.67 13.31 13.07
N SER A 164 9.56 12.00 12.80
CA SER A 164 10.55 11.25 12.03
C SER A 164 10.20 11.33 10.55
N ASN A 165 11.09 11.91 9.75
CA ASN A 165 10.91 12.06 8.30
C ASN A 165 10.57 10.75 7.57
N LEU A 166 11.00 9.61 8.10
CA LEU A 166 10.74 8.28 7.52
C LEU A 166 9.35 7.72 7.86
N ARG A 167 8.78 8.10 9.01
CA ARG A 167 7.47 7.60 9.46
C ARG A 167 6.34 8.56 9.16
N HIS A 168 6.63 9.86 9.16
CA HIS A 168 5.64 10.90 8.93
C HIS A 168 4.80 10.66 7.66
N TYR A 169 5.47 10.37 6.54
CA TYR A 169 4.81 10.09 5.27
C TYR A 169 4.00 8.79 5.28
N LEU A 170 4.53 7.75 5.92
CA LEU A 170 3.84 6.46 6.07
C LEU A 170 2.59 6.60 6.94
N GLU A 171 2.66 7.38 8.02
CA GLU A 171 1.53 7.68 8.89
C GLU A 171 0.48 8.54 8.16
N PHE A 172 0.90 9.54 7.39
CA PHE A 172 0.01 10.30 6.51
C PHE A 172 -0.76 9.41 5.54
N ASN A 173 -0.04 8.55 4.81
CA ASN A 173 -0.66 7.58 3.92
C ASN A 173 -1.59 6.63 4.66
N ALA A 174 -1.18 6.12 5.83
CA ALA A 174 -2.02 5.24 6.63
C ALA A 174 -3.32 5.92 7.07
N TYR A 175 -3.28 7.17 7.53
CA TYR A 175 -4.50 7.90 7.90
C TYR A 175 -5.41 8.15 6.70
N MET A 176 -4.86 8.64 5.59
CA MET A 176 -5.63 8.95 4.38
C MET A 176 -6.26 7.69 3.76
N TYR A 177 -5.44 6.69 3.44
CA TYR A 177 -5.92 5.46 2.81
C TYR A 177 -6.69 4.58 3.80
N GLY A 178 -6.37 4.65 5.09
CA GLY A 178 -7.16 4.04 6.15
C GLY A 178 -8.59 4.59 6.17
N ALA A 179 -8.76 5.91 6.13
CA ALA A 179 -10.08 6.55 6.04
C ALA A 179 -10.84 6.15 4.78
N ILE A 180 -10.16 6.08 3.62
CA ILE A 180 -10.77 5.63 2.36
C ILE A 180 -11.21 4.16 2.45
N LYS A 181 -10.40 3.28 3.06
CA LYS A 181 -10.76 1.86 3.26
C LYS A 181 -11.99 1.72 4.16
N ILE A 182 -12.02 2.45 5.28
CA ILE A 182 -13.16 2.48 6.21
C ILE A 182 -14.42 2.94 5.48
N LEU A 183 -14.33 4.06 4.73
CA LEU A 183 -15.42 4.58 3.91
C LEU A 183 -15.94 3.52 2.95
N ASN A 184 -15.03 2.85 2.23
CA ASN A 184 -15.39 1.86 1.23
C ASN A 184 -16.15 0.67 1.85
N PHE A 185 -15.66 0.13 2.96
CA PHE A 185 -16.35 -0.94 3.68
C PHE A 185 -17.72 -0.49 4.22
N CYS A 186 -17.80 0.70 4.81
CA CYS A 186 -19.05 1.22 5.35
C CYS A 186 -20.12 1.42 4.25
N LEU A 187 -19.73 1.95 3.09
CA LEU A 187 -20.63 2.07 1.94
C LEU A 187 -21.09 0.70 1.43
N TYR A 188 -20.19 -0.29 1.41
CA TYR A 188 -20.57 -1.66 1.09
C TYR A 188 -21.65 -2.19 2.07
N MET A 189 -21.50 -1.93 3.37
CA MET A 189 -22.52 -2.31 4.36
C MET A 189 -23.82 -1.53 4.22
N CYS A 190 -23.79 -0.24 3.89
CA CYS A 190 -25.02 0.53 3.68
C CYS A 190 -25.76 0.11 2.41
N LYS A 191 -25.04 -0.32 1.37
CA LYS A 191 -25.62 -0.88 0.12
C LYS A 191 -26.25 -2.25 0.34
N ASN A 192 -25.61 -3.11 1.15
CA ASN A 192 -26.07 -4.47 1.43
C ASN A 192 -26.74 -4.56 2.82
N LYS A 193 -27.94 -4.00 2.95
CA LYS A 193 -28.65 -3.87 4.24
C LYS A 193 -28.98 -5.21 4.91
N GLU A 194 -29.26 -6.23 4.12
CA GLU A 194 -29.58 -7.59 4.59
C GLU A 194 -28.35 -8.33 5.16
N LEU A 195 -27.14 -7.89 4.80
CA LEU A 195 -25.92 -8.54 5.25
C LEU A 195 -25.63 -8.15 6.71
N LYS A 196 -25.46 -9.17 7.56
CA LYS A 196 -25.07 -8.97 8.97
C LYS A 196 -23.56 -8.85 9.04
N TYR A 197 -23.08 -7.94 9.90
CA TYR A 197 -21.64 -7.77 10.13
C TYR A 197 -20.96 -9.06 10.64
N ALA A 198 -21.69 -9.86 11.42
CA ALA A 198 -21.22 -11.14 11.93
C ALA A 198 -20.85 -12.16 10.83
N ASP A 199 -21.34 -11.98 9.61
CA ASP A 199 -21.05 -12.89 8.50
C ASP A 199 -19.76 -12.51 7.76
N ILE A 200 -19.29 -11.25 7.90
CA ILE A 200 -18.18 -10.71 7.11
C ILE A 200 -17.06 -10.05 7.94
N TRP A 201 -17.11 -10.17 9.27
CA TRP A 201 -16.15 -9.47 10.14
C TRP A 201 -14.71 -9.96 9.91
N LYS A 202 -14.51 -11.24 9.57
CA LYS A 202 -13.15 -11.79 9.30
C LYS A 202 -12.57 -11.18 8.03
N GLU A 203 -13.37 -11.02 7.01
CA GLU A 203 -13.06 -10.38 5.74
C GLU A 203 -12.78 -8.89 5.95
N HIS A 204 -13.60 -8.22 6.76
CA HIS A 204 -13.38 -6.82 7.12
C HIS A 204 -12.05 -6.63 7.85
N LEU A 205 -11.74 -7.47 8.84
CA LEU A 205 -10.47 -7.42 9.57
C LEU A 205 -9.27 -7.68 8.65
N ALA A 206 -9.35 -8.71 7.80
CA ALA A 206 -8.31 -8.99 6.81
C ALA A 206 -8.13 -7.82 5.83
N TYR A 207 -9.22 -7.19 5.41
CA TYR A 207 -9.19 -6.01 4.55
C TYR A 207 -8.53 -4.83 5.26
N MET A 208 -8.85 -4.56 6.52
CA MET A 208 -8.22 -3.48 7.30
C MET A 208 -6.72 -3.74 7.51
N GLY A 209 -6.31 -4.98 7.73
CA GLY A 209 -4.90 -5.39 7.83
C GLY A 209 -4.13 -5.34 6.50
N TYR A 210 -4.81 -5.37 5.35
CA TYR A 210 -4.17 -5.32 4.03
C TYR A 210 -3.51 -3.95 3.77
N LEU A 211 -2.20 -3.93 3.51
CA LEU A 211 -1.49 -2.66 3.26
C LEU A 211 -2.05 -1.92 2.03
N PRO A 212 -2.11 -0.57 2.04
CA PRO A 212 -2.32 0.20 0.83
C PRO A 212 -1.05 0.11 -0.03
N TYR A 213 -1.10 -0.64 -1.15
CA TYR A 213 0.09 -0.99 -1.94
C TYR A 213 0.72 0.18 -2.72
N SER A 214 0.02 1.32 -2.79
CA SER A 214 0.53 2.58 -3.34
C SER A 214 -0.46 3.71 -3.07
N SER A 215 0.00 4.95 -3.18
CA SER A 215 -0.85 6.13 -3.28
C SER A 215 -1.76 6.14 -4.52
N THR A 216 -1.54 5.21 -5.46
CA THR A 216 -2.25 5.15 -6.75
C THR A 216 -3.33 4.07 -6.84
N LEU A 217 -3.36 3.10 -5.92
CA LEU A 217 -4.26 1.94 -6.05
C LEU A 217 -5.13 1.76 -4.80
N ILE A 218 -6.37 2.21 -4.91
CA ILE A 218 -7.43 1.98 -3.91
C ILE A 218 -8.08 0.64 -4.23
N VAL A 219 -7.86 -0.37 -3.38
CA VAL A 219 -8.56 -1.66 -3.48
C VAL A 219 -9.93 -1.53 -2.84
N LEU A 220 -10.99 -1.82 -3.59
CA LEU A 220 -12.35 -1.86 -3.04
C LEU A 220 -12.55 -3.14 -2.22
N PHE A 221 -13.37 -3.07 -1.17
CA PHE A 221 -13.67 -4.19 -0.28
C PHE A 221 -14.28 -5.38 -1.04
N GLU A 222 -15.20 -5.11 -1.96
CA GLU A 222 -15.84 -6.14 -2.78
C GLU A 222 -14.80 -6.90 -3.64
N ASP A 223 -13.91 -6.15 -4.32
CA ASP A 223 -12.83 -6.72 -5.11
C ASP A 223 -11.84 -7.51 -4.25
N PHE A 224 -11.48 -6.98 -3.07
CA PHE A 224 -10.63 -7.67 -2.10
C PHE A 224 -11.26 -9.00 -1.67
N SER A 225 -12.53 -8.98 -1.28
CA SER A 225 -13.26 -10.15 -0.81
C SER A 225 -13.32 -11.24 -1.88
N VAL A 226 -13.70 -10.87 -3.10
CA VAL A 226 -13.77 -11.80 -4.25
C VAL A 226 -12.40 -12.36 -4.59
N GLN A 227 -11.35 -11.53 -4.59
CA GLN A 227 -9.98 -11.99 -4.88
C GLN A 227 -9.45 -12.92 -3.79
N LEU A 228 -9.71 -12.60 -2.53
CA LEU A 228 -9.29 -13.42 -1.40
C LEU A 228 -9.98 -14.78 -1.43
N ASP A 229 -11.30 -14.79 -1.62
CA ASP A 229 -12.09 -16.03 -1.69
C ASP A 229 -11.62 -16.93 -2.85
N LYS A 230 -11.39 -16.35 -4.04
CA LYS A 230 -10.82 -17.08 -5.18
C LYS A 230 -9.46 -17.72 -4.85
N ARG A 231 -8.59 -17.01 -4.12
CA ARG A 231 -7.26 -17.53 -3.74
C ARG A 231 -7.37 -18.66 -2.71
N LEU A 232 -8.32 -18.58 -1.78
CA LEU A 232 -8.54 -19.59 -0.75
C LEU A 232 -9.18 -20.86 -1.33
N ASN A 233 -10.15 -20.71 -2.23
CA ASN A 233 -10.90 -21.82 -2.82
C ASN A 233 -10.20 -22.46 -4.04
N ASN A 234 -9.19 -21.80 -4.62
CA ASN A 234 -8.38 -22.36 -5.69
C ASN A 234 -6.87 -22.20 -5.42
N PRO A 235 -6.32 -22.93 -4.43
CA PRO A 235 -4.90 -22.88 -4.12
C PRO A 235 -4.03 -23.41 -5.28
N ALA A 236 -4.57 -24.22 -6.19
CA ALA A 236 -3.86 -24.68 -7.39
C ALA A 236 -3.60 -23.55 -8.41
N ALA A 237 -4.46 -22.53 -8.49
CA ALA A 237 -4.19 -21.32 -9.27
C ALA A 237 -3.05 -20.46 -8.68
N VAL A 238 -2.68 -20.71 -7.42
CA VAL A 238 -1.51 -20.11 -6.76
C VAL A 238 -0.23 -20.90 -7.08
N ILE A 239 -0.35 -22.15 -7.58
CA ILE A 239 0.74 -23.11 -7.85
C ILE A 239 0.83 -23.48 -9.35
N ASP A 240 0.48 -22.58 -10.28
CA ASP A 240 1.10 -22.67 -11.63
C ASP A 240 2.48 -22.02 -11.53
N THR A 241 3.44 -22.80 -11.02
CA THR A 241 4.76 -22.38 -10.53
C THR A 241 5.77 -22.00 -11.62
N ALA A 242 5.31 -21.34 -12.69
CA ALA A 242 6.16 -20.45 -13.47
C ALA A 242 6.54 -19.18 -12.66
N HIS A 243 5.72 -18.81 -11.67
CA HIS A 243 5.85 -17.57 -10.89
C HIS A 243 7.00 -17.57 -9.86
N LEU A 244 7.49 -18.72 -9.41
CA LEU A 244 8.60 -18.85 -8.44
C LEU A 244 10.01 -18.82 -9.07
N ARG A 245 10.11 -18.91 -10.41
CA ARG A 245 11.40 -18.73 -11.12
C ARG A 245 11.86 -17.26 -11.15
N TRP A 246 10.97 -16.31 -10.89
CA TRP A 246 11.29 -14.89 -10.90
C TRP A 246 11.85 -14.36 -9.58
N GLY A 247 11.48 -14.94 -8.43
CA GLY A 247 12.08 -14.58 -7.14
C GLY A 247 13.58 -14.88 -7.08
N THR A 248 14.00 -15.99 -7.69
CA THR A 248 15.42 -16.35 -7.87
C THR A 248 16.12 -15.48 -8.92
N ALA A 249 15.43 -15.08 -9.99
CA ALA A 249 15.96 -14.14 -10.99
C ALA A 249 16.16 -12.72 -10.41
N PHE A 250 15.23 -12.22 -9.59
CA PHE A 250 15.34 -10.92 -8.95
C PHE A 250 16.43 -10.89 -7.87
N ALA A 251 16.57 -11.98 -7.09
CA ALA A 251 17.70 -12.16 -6.18
C ALA A 251 19.06 -12.25 -6.91
N GLN A 252 19.10 -12.88 -8.09
CA GLN A 252 20.30 -12.89 -8.95
C GLN A 252 20.62 -11.53 -9.57
N ILE A 253 19.61 -10.72 -9.91
CA ILE A 253 19.78 -9.36 -10.43
C ILE A 253 20.31 -8.45 -9.31
N ILE A 254 19.75 -8.52 -8.10
CA ILE A 254 20.23 -7.75 -6.94
C ILE A 254 21.64 -8.22 -6.52
N GLY A 255 21.91 -9.53 -6.55
CA GLY A 255 23.24 -10.08 -6.25
C GLY A 255 24.33 -9.72 -7.28
N LYS A 256 23.95 -9.29 -8.48
CA LYS A 256 24.87 -8.82 -9.54
C LYS A 256 25.06 -7.29 -9.55
N VAL A 257 24.32 -6.53 -8.74
CA VAL A 257 24.62 -5.11 -8.53
C VAL A 257 25.88 -5.02 -7.66
N LYS A 258 27.06 -5.05 -8.32
CA LYS A 258 28.33 -4.69 -7.69
C LYS A 258 28.18 -3.27 -7.15
N ILE A 259 28.11 -3.14 -5.82
CA ILE A 259 28.33 -1.88 -5.13
C ILE A 259 29.72 -1.40 -5.57
N ASN A 260 29.75 -0.26 -6.25
CA ASN A 260 30.96 0.33 -6.78
C ASN A 260 31.98 0.53 -5.64
N PRO A 261 33.19 -0.06 -5.68
CA PRO A 261 34.18 0.05 -4.60
C PRO A 261 34.77 1.47 -4.44
N ALA A 262 34.35 2.43 -5.26
CA ALA A 262 34.76 3.83 -5.17
C ALA A 262 34.41 4.53 -3.83
N MET A 263 33.49 4.00 -3.02
CA MET A 263 33.19 4.56 -1.70
C MET A 263 34.09 4.08 -0.56
N LYS A 264 35.07 3.19 -0.81
CA LYS A 264 36.00 2.72 0.24
C LYS A 264 37.26 3.57 0.43
N LYS A 265 37.48 4.61 -0.39
CA LYS A 265 38.73 5.43 -0.36
C LYS A 265 38.60 6.82 0.28
N ALA A 266 37.53 7.10 1.02
CA ALA A 266 37.35 8.39 1.71
C ALA A 266 37.63 8.33 3.24
N LYS A 267 38.40 7.35 3.71
CA LYS A 267 38.88 7.29 5.10
C LYS A 267 40.39 7.05 5.15
N GLU A 268 41.15 8.08 4.81
CA GLU A 268 42.52 8.22 5.28
C GLU A 268 42.69 9.67 5.76
N PRO A 269 42.95 9.91 7.06
CA PRO A 269 43.23 11.24 7.55
C PRO A 269 44.68 11.59 7.17
N ARG A 270 44.85 12.63 6.36
CA ARG A 270 46.18 13.24 6.18
C ARG A 270 46.55 13.94 7.48
N ARG A 271 47.66 13.49 8.09
CA ARG A 271 48.48 14.29 9.00
C ARG A 271 49.24 15.34 8.20
#